data_AF-A0A7X7RTV9-F1
#
_entry.id   AF-A0A7X7RTV9-F1
#
_cell.length_a   1.000
_cell.length_b   1.000
_cell.length_c   1.000
_cell.angle_alpha   90.00
_cell.angle_beta   90.00
_cell.angle_gamma   90.00
#
_symmetry.space_group_name_H-M   'P 1'
#
loop_
_entity.id
_entity.type
_entity.pdbx_description
1 polymer ?
#
loop_
_entity_poly.entity_id
_entity_poly.type
_entity_poly.pdbx_seq_one_letter_code
_entity_poly.pdbx_strand_id
1 'polypeptide(L)'
;MIEFKGIFYEEEYARGVLSRRNFLKGVAVSAAALAVTGLAGCSGQTAGGGSKTDAPAADEAAPAAPAGEAPAPAYPNESFAKGWLEAAPGLADSDASETIETDFLVIGAGIAGMSAALSARMENPNLKVTVIEKTPSYTVRGLVFGAVDATIQKEAGIDFDREQIFLDWMKYSGNRANPLLVKKWINESGPAYDWFARVTTENIKFQPRLEHWPRPEKFDNSKEYYRQFNTGIEYTDAQGQDIWASPEGVINEFYEKSVREGVEYIFETEAKELVKAEDGSIAGAYAKQGEKIVKFAASKGTMLATGDYGANVAMLQALCPEFFLALKNQPTRIATSTGDGHKMAIWAGGQLEPAPHAHMSHSFAGGFFGLGATAALQLN
;
A
#
# COMPACT_ATOMS: atom_id res chain seq x y z
N MET A 1 -30.88 11.79 1.19
CA MET A 1 -29.72 12.67 1.51
C MET A 1 -29.43 12.50 2.98
N ILE A 2 -28.17 12.35 3.38
CA ILE A 2 -27.74 12.22 4.78
C ILE A 2 -26.60 13.22 4.96
N GLU A 3 -26.73 14.14 5.91
CA GLU A 3 -25.70 15.12 6.21
C GLU A 3 -24.61 14.51 7.10
N PHE A 4 -23.36 14.56 6.65
CA PHE A 4 -22.20 14.35 7.53
C PHE A 4 -21.89 15.67 8.25
N LYS A 5 -22.14 15.72 9.56
CA LYS A 5 -21.63 16.80 10.41
C LYS A 5 -20.16 16.55 10.73
N GLY A 6 -19.28 17.26 10.03
CA GLY A 6 -17.86 17.32 10.39
C GLY A 6 -17.66 17.99 11.74
N ILE A 7 -16.84 17.39 12.60
CA ILE A 7 -16.36 18.00 13.84
C ILE A 7 -15.07 18.75 13.49
N PHE A 8 -15.08 20.07 13.61
CA PHE A 8 -13.87 20.89 13.49
C PHE A 8 -13.14 20.90 14.85
N TYR A 9 -11.81 20.73 14.81
CA TYR A 9 -10.93 21.06 15.92
C TYR A 9 -10.33 22.45 15.66
N GLU A 10 -10.44 23.37 16.62
CA GLU A 10 -9.81 24.69 16.55
C GLU A 10 -8.33 24.63 16.99
N GLU A 11 -7.53 25.57 16.48
CA GLU A 11 -6.11 25.68 16.76
C GLU A 11 -5.84 26.56 17.99
N GLU A 12 -5.14 26.03 19.00
CA GLU A 12 -4.31 26.84 19.89
C GLU A 12 -2.99 26.12 20.20
N TYR A 13 -1.87 26.61 19.66
CA TYR A 13 -0.58 26.62 20.37
C TYR A 13 0.34 27.70 19.82
N ALA A 14 0.86 28.56 20.69
CA ALA A 14 1.57 29.78 20.30
C ALA A 14 2.98 29.90 20.92
N ARG A 15 3.96 30.21 20.06
CA ARG A 15 5.26 30.86 20.34
C ARG A 15 6.33 30.07 21.11
N GLY A 16 7.33 29.56 20.36
CA GLY A 16 8.66 29.20 20.86
C GLY A 16 9.77 29.92 20.08
N VAL A 17 10.49 30.84 20.72
CA VAL A 17 11.44 31.79 20.08
C VAL A 17 12.72 31.11 19.56
N LEU A 18 13.18 31.47 18.35
CA LEU A 18 14.61 31.58 18.00
C LEU A 18 14.85 32.59 16.87
N SER A 19 16.08 33.12 16.72
CA SER A 19 16.34 34.41 16.02
C SER A 19 17.20 34.35 14.75
N ARG A 20 16.94 35.29 13.83
CA ARG A 20 17.46 35.39 12.43
C ARG A 20 18.98 35.59 12.22
N ARG A 21 19.88 35.27 13.17
CA ARG A 21 21.23 35.89 13.20
C ARG A 21 22.47 35.08 12.75
N ASN A 22 22.35 33.85 12.24
CA ASN A 22 23.52 33.01 11.87
C ASN A 22 23.64 32.58 10.38
N PHE A 23 22.79 33.06 9.48
CA PHE A 23 22.66 32.56 8.09
C PHE A 23 23.81 32.92 7.11
N LEU A 24 24.99 33.38 7.55
CA LEU A 24 26.03 33.92 6.64
C LEU A 24 27.46 33.44 6.94
N LYS A 25 27.69 32.12 6.95
CA LYS A 25 29.03 31.50 6.81
C LYS A 25 28.93 30.13 6.10
N GLY A 26 29.41 30.03 4.85
CA GLY A 26 29.56 28.74 4.14
C GLY A 26 29.24 28.81 2.63
N VAL A 27 30.22 29.24 1.81
CA VAL A 27 30.16 29.23 0.34
C VAL A 27 31.54 28.81 -0.21
N ALA A 28 31.56 28.13 -1.36
CA ALA A 28 32.71 27.45 -1.99
C ALA A 28 33.14 26.15 -1.26
N VAL A 29 33.66 25.12 -1.92
CA VAL A 29 34.33 25.03 -3.24
C VAL A 29 33.61 24.05 -4.21
N SER A 30 33.88 24.16 -5.52
CA SER A 30 33.21 23.40 -6.60
C SER A 30 34.18 22.90 -7.70
N ALA A 31 33.69 21.97 -8.54
CA ALA A 31 34.32 21.38 -9.74
C ALA A 31 35.53 20.43 -9.49
N ALA A 32 35.85 19.44 -10.34
CA ALA A 32 35.21 18.85 -11.55
C ALA A 32 35.26 17.30 -11.42
N ALA A 33 35.24 16.38 -12.42
CA ALA A 33 35.18 16.30 -13.89
C ALA A 33 34.89 14.79 -14.24
N LEU A 34 34.52 14.30 -15.43
CA LEU A 34 34.20 14.84 -16.77
C LEU A 34 33.28 13.80 -17.50
N ALA A 35 33.12 13.85 -18.84
CA ALA A 35 32.32 12.89 -19.63
C ALA A 35 33.02 12.42 -20.93
N VAL A 36 32.60 11.28 -21.49
CA VAL A 36 32.90 10.80 -22.86
C VAL A 36 31.64 10.15 -23.48
N THR A 37 31.49 10.23 -24.79
CA THR A 37 30.27 9.91 -25.57
C THR A 37 30.38 8.62 -26.41
N GLY A 38 29.24 8.10 -26.88
CA GLY A 38 29.18 7.09 -27.94
C GLY A 38 27.78 7.04 -28.59
N LEU A 39 27.70 7.20 -29.92
CA LEU A 39 26.43 7.37 -30.64
C LEU A 39 26.50 6.82 -32.08
N ALA A 40 25.81 5.71 -32.35
CA ALA A 40 25.49 5.15 -33.68
C ALA A 40 24.50 3.98 -33.50
N GLY A 41 23.56 3.67 -34.40
CA GLY A 41 23.15 4.35 -35.64
C GLY A 41 21.87 3.69 -36.19
N CYS A 42 21.20 4.30 -37.18
CA CYS A 42 19.87 3.87 -37.64
C CYS A 42 19.84 3.34 -39.09
N SER A 43 19.32 2.12 -39.28
CA SER A 43 18.56 1.65 -40.45
C SER A 43 18.06 0.21 -40.21
N GLY A 44 16.92 -0.26 -40.72
CA GLY A 44 15.82 0.46 -41.39
C GLY A 44 15.21 -0.32 -42.55
N GLN A 45 13.98 -0.84 -42.41
CA GLN A 45 13.21 -1.37 -43.54
C GLN A 45 11.68 -1.41 -43.29
N THR A 46 10.89 -1.28 -44.35
CA THR A 46 9.42 -1.14 -44.33
C THR A 46 8.74 -2.14 -45.28
N ALA A 47 7.79 -2.94 -44.76
CA ALA A 47 6.63 -3.53 -45.46
C ALA A 47 5.91 -4.54 -44.53
N GLY A 48 4.59 -4.75 -44.59
CA GLY A 48 3.56 -3.97 -45.30
C GLY A 48 2.27 -4.76 -45.61
N GLY A 49 1.13 -4.30 -45.09
CA GLY A 49 -0.22 -4.68 -45.55
C GLY A 49 -0.86 -5.91 -44.91
N GLY A 50 -2.21 -5.97 -44.95
CA GLY A 50 -3.00 -7.17 -44.62
C GLY A 50 -3.99 -7.03 -43.45
N SER A 51 -5.09 -6.28 -43.62
CA SER A 51 -6.22 -6.28 -42.67
C SER A 51 -7.54 -6.62 -43.37
N LYS A 52 -8.28 -7.56 -42.78
CA LYS A 52 -9.75 -7.79 -42.75
C LYS A 52 -9.95 -9.20 -42.16
N THR A 53 -10.63 -9.45 -41.03
CA THR A 53 -12.01 -9.11 -40.61
C THR A 53 -13.10 -9.77 -41.45
N ASP A 54 -13.72 -10.80 -40.89
CA ASP A 54 -15.08 -11.26 -41.20
C ASP A 54 -15.78 -11.63 -39.89
N ALA A 55 -17.09 -11.40 -39.80
CA ALA A 55 -17.89 -11.70 -38.61
C ALA A 55 -19.36 -11.97 -38.99
N PRO A 56 -19.96 -13.08 -38.52
CA PRO A 56 -21.41 -13.20 -38.33
C PRO A 56 -21.77 -12.66 -36.93
N ALA A 57 -22.67 -11.70 -36.79
CA ALA A 57 -24.13 -11.81 -36.93
C ALA A 57 -24.77 -12.39 -35.65
N ALA A 58 -25.69 -11.61 -35.07
CA ALA A 58 -26.46 -11.98 -33.87
C ALA A 58 -27.82 -12.56 -34.25
N ASP A 59 -28.42 -13.33 -33.33
CA ASP A 59 -29.77 -13.86 -33.46
C ASP A 59 -30.52 -13.75 -32.11
N GLU A 60 -31.85 -13.85 -32.14
CA GLU A 60 -32.72 -13.30 -31.07
C GLU A 60 -32.91 -14.17 -29.82
N ALA A 61 -33.42 -13.55 -28.75
CA ALA A 61 -33.55 -14.14 -27.42
C ALA A 61 -34.88 -14.88 -27.16
N ALA A 62 -34.85 -15.86 -26.25
CA ALA A 62 -36.00 -16.60 -25.72
C ALA A 62 -36.09 -16.45 -24.19
N PRO A 63 -37.27 -16.64 -23.55
CA PRO A 63 -37.56 -16.07 -22.23
C PRO A 63 -36.97 -16.83 -21.03
N ALA A 64 -36.71 -16.11 -19.95
CA ALA A 64 -36.12 -16.63 -18.72
C ALA A 64 -37.13 -17.32 -17.78
N ALA A 65 -36.64 -18.32 -17.05
CA ALA A 65 -37.34 -19.03 -15.97
C ALA A 65 -37.07 -18.36 -14.59
N PRO A 66 -37.77 -18.76 -13.50
CA PRO A 66 -37.63 -18.12 -12.19
C PRO A 66 -36.22 -18.22 -11.59
N ALA A 67 -35.82 -17.19 -10.84
CA ALA A 67 -34.51 -17.14 -10.19
C ALA A 67 -34.40 -18.17 -9.05
N GLY A 68 -33.47 -19.11 -9.18
CA GLY A 68 -32.86 -19.79 -8.04
C GLY A 68 -31.81 -18.88 -7.36
N GLU A 69 -31.12 -19.40 -6.34
CA GLU A 69 -29.99 -18.70 -5.74
C GLU A 69 -28.96 -18.31 -6.80
N ALA A 70 -28.51 -17.05 -6.75
CA ALA A 70 -27.52 -16.55 -7.69
C ALA A 70 -26.20 -17.32 -7.47
N PRO A 71 -25.66 -18.03 -8.49
CA PRO A 71 -24.36 -18.65 -8.35
C PRO A 71 -23.32 -17.57 -8.06
N ALA A 72 -22.32 -17.90 -7.23
CA ALA A 72 -21.18 -17.01 -6.99
C ALA A 72 -20.62 -16.55 -8.34
N PRO A 73 -20.37 -15.24 -8.54
CA PRO A 73 -20.05 -14.69 -9.86
C PRO A 73 -18.80 -15.38 -10.40
N ALA A 74 -18.97 -16.09 -11.53
CA ALA A 74 -17.87 -16.81 -12.16
C ALA A 74 -16.76 -15.81 -12.51
N TYR A 75 -15.62 -15.95 -11.83
CA TYR A 75 -14.46 -15.10 -12.10
C TYR A 75 -14.10 -15.20 -13.58
N PRO A 76 -13.93 -14.06 -14.29
CA PRO A 76 -13.28 -14.08 -15.58
C PRO A 76 -11.94 -14.81 -15.42
N ASN A 77 -11.63 -15.68 -16.38
CA ASN A 77 -10.36 -16.41 -16.46
C ASN A 77 -10.22 -17.67 -15.56
N GLU A 78 -11.13 -18.65 -15.67
CA GLU A 78 -10.86 -20.03 -15.19
C GLU A 78 -9.49 -20.57 -15.70
N SER A 79 -9.03 -20.10 -16.86
CA SER A 79 -7.73 -20.40 -17.45
C SER A 79 -6.52 -19.96 -16.61
N PHE A 80 -6.68 -18.99 -15.70
CA PHE A 80 -5.62 -18.50 -14.80
C PHE A 80 -5.87 -18.89 -13.33
N ALA A 81 -7.08 -19.33 -12.97
CA ALA A 81 -7.46 -19.64 -11.59
C ALA A 81 -6.82 -20.91 -10.98
N LYS A 82 -6.09 -21.73 -11.76
CA LYS A 82 -5.64 -23.06 -11.32
C LYS A 82 -4.40 -23.03 -10.42
N GLY A 83 -4.63 -23.08 -9.11
CA GLY A 83 -3.68 -23.62 -8.13
C GLY A 83 -3.03 -22.62 -7.16
N TRP A 84 -3.41 -21.34 -7.19
CA TRP A 84 -2.89 -20.35 -6.21
C TRP A 84 -3.72 -20.25 -4.93
N LEU A 85 -5.00 -20.62 -5.00
CA LEU A 85 -5.95 -20.68 -3.89
C LEU A 85 -6.31 -22.14 -3.61
N GLU A 86 -5.61 -22.73 -2.65
CA GLU A 86 -5.95 -24.00 -2.03
C GLU A 86 -7.20 -23.89 -1.13
N ALA A 87 -7.71 -25.02 -0.66
CA ALA A 87 -8.71 -25.05 0.40
C ALA A 87 -8.12 -24.51 1.72
N ALA A 88 -8.98 -23.94 2.57
CA ALA A 88 -8.58 -23.51 3.90
C ALA A 88 -8.04 -24.69 4.75
N PRO A 89 -7.15 -24.44 5.72
CA PRO A 89 -6.60 -25.50 6.59
C PRO A 89 -7.66 -26.33 7.33
N GLY A 90 -8.81 -25.74 7.68
CA GLY A 90 -9.90 -26.41 8.40
C GLY A 90 -9.66 -26.52 9.91
N LEU A 91 -8.94 -25.55 10.49
CA LEU A 91 -8.53 -25.56 11.91
C LEU A 91 -9.73 -25.35 12.86
N ALA A 92 -9.70 -26.06 13.97
CA ALA A 92 -10.72 -26.02 15.03
C ALA A 92 -10.11 -25.71 16.41
N ASP A 93 -10.97 -25.36 17.38
CA ASP A 93 -10.59 -25.14 18.79
C ASP A 93 -9.81 -26.32 19.41
N SER A 94 -10.02 -27.54 18.91
CA SER A 94 -9.30 -28.74 19.34
C SER A 94 -7.84 -28.82 18.90
N ASP A 95 -7.44 -28.05 17.87
CA ASP A 95 -6.08 -28.03 17.34
C ASP A 95 -5.21 -26.98 18.07
N ALA A 96 -5.85 -25.99 18.70
CA ALA A 96 -5.17 -24.91 19.41
C ALA A 96 -4.62 -25.37 20.77
N SER A 97 -3.31 -25.22 20.99
CA SER A 97 -2.69 -25.57 22.28
C SER A 97 -3.01 -24.56 23.40
N GLU A 98 -3.41 -23.34 23.03
CA GLU A 98 -3.84 -22.28 23.93
C GLU A 98 -4.72 -21.25 23.18
N THR A 99 -5.51 -20.49 23.93
CA THR A 99 -6.31 -19.36 23.41
C THR A 99 -5.86 -18.06 24.06
N ILE A 100 -5.64 -17.02 23.25
CA ILE A 100 -5.26 -15.67 23.67
C ILE A 100 -6.42 -14.72 23.35
N GLU A 101 -7.07 -14.23 24.40
CA GLU A 101 -8.15 -13.24 24.32
C GLU A 101 -7.62 -11.84 24.01
N THR A 102 -8.28 -11.13 23.10
CA THR A 102 -8.05 -9.72 22.77
C THR A 102 -9.35 -9.02 22.38
N ASP A 103 -9.38 -7.68 22.39
CA ASP A 103 -10.53 -6.95 21.85
C ASP A 103 -10.40 -6.79 20.33
N PHE A 104 -9.22 -6.37 19.89
CA PHE A 104 -8.93 -6.08 18.49
C PHE A 104 -7.64 -6.77 18.06
N LEU A 105 -7.78 -7.74 17.16
CA LEU A 105 -6.67 -8.49 16.58
C LEU A 105 -6.22 -7.84 15.27
N VAL A 106 -4.95 -7.52 15.15
CA VAL A 106 -4.33 -7.03 13.91
C VAL A 106 -3.31 -8.04 13.41
N ILE A 107 -3.40 -8.39 12.14
CA ILE A 107 -2.57 -9.44 11.53
C ILE A 107 -1.61 -8.81 10.51
N GLY A 108 -0.35 -8.65 10.93
CA GLY A 108 0.74 -7.99 10.19
C GLY A 108 1.20 -6.69 10.86
N ALA A 109 2.46 -6.66 11.31
CA ALA A 109 3.11 -5.49 11.90
C ALA A 109 3.81 -4.64 10.81
N GLY A 110 3.06 -4.31 9.76
CA GLY A 110 3.41 -3.28 8.78
C GLY A 110 2.88 -1.89 9.17
N ILE A 111 3.22 -0.85 8.40
CA ILE A 111 2.79 0.54 8.67
C ILE A 111 1.26 0.62 8.87
N ALA A 112 0.47 -0.04 8.02
CA ALA A 112 -1.00 -0.04 8.13
C ALA A 112 -1.51 -0.71 9.41
N GLY A 113 -0.96 -1.87 9.78
CA GLY A 113 -1.38 -2.62 10.97
C GLY A 113 -0.98 -1.90 12.26
N MET A 114 0.26 -1.40 12.34
CA MET A 114 0.71 -0.60 13.48
C MET A 114 -0.07 0.71 13.60
N SER A 115 -0.43 1.36 12.48
CA SER A 115 -1.28 2.57 12.50
C SER A 115 -2.66 2.29 13.07
N ALA A 116 -3.33 1.23 12.62
CA ALA A 116 -4.64 0.84 13.12
C ALA A 116 -4.60 0.44 14.60
N ALA A 117 -3.54 -0.27 15.03
CA ALA A 117 -3.36 -0.66 16.41
C ALA A 117 -3.13 0.56 17.34
N LEU A 118 -2.26 1.50 16.93
CA LEU A 118 -2.01 2.73 17.68
C LEU A 118 -3.24 3.65 17.71
N SER A 119 -3.92 3.87 16.58
CA SER A 119 -5.11 4.73 16.55
C SER A 119 -6.22 4.18 17.45
N ALA A 120 -6.48 2.87 17.41
CA ALA A 120 -7.47 2.23 18.27
C ALA A 120 -7.13 2.33 19.77
N ARG A 121 -5.84 2.26 20.15
CA ARG A 121 -5.37 2.52 21.52
C ARG A 121 -5.50 3.98 21.95
N MET A 122 -5.22 4.92 21.04
CA MET A 122 -5.35 6.36 21.30
C MET A 122 -6.82 6.80 21.45
N GLU A 123 -7.73 6.22 20.65
CA GLU A 123 -9.17 6.46 20.77
C GLU A 123 -9.78 5.78 22.01
N ASN A 124 -9.30 4.60 22.39
CA ASN A 124 -9.76 3.89 23.58
C ASN A 124 -8.61 3.25 24.38
N PRO A 125 -8.07 3.98 25.38
CA PRO A 125 -7.01 3.47 26.26
C PRO A 125 -7.35 2.22 27.10
N ASN A 126 -8.60 1.72 27.06
CA ASN A 126 -9.00 0.46 27.70
C ASN A 126 -9.15 -0.71 26.71
N LEU A 127 -9.01 -0.48 25.40
CA LEU A 127 -9.13 -1.52 24.37
C LEU A 127 -7.92 -2.46 24.39
N LYS A 128 -8.11 -3.76 24.57
CA LYS A 128 -6.98 -4.71 24.43
C LYS A 128 -6.66 -4.92 22.95
N VAL A 129 -5.50 -4.45 22.49
CA VAL A 129 -5.08 -4.56 21.09
C VAL A 129 -3.86 -5.46 20.99
N THR A 130 -3.96 -6.50 20.16
CA THR A 130 -2.87 -7.45 19.93
C THR A 130 -2.53 -7.51 18.44
N VAL A 131 -1.27 -7.24 18.10
CA VAL A 131 -0.71 -7.38 16.75
C VAL A 131 0.07 -8.70 16.68
N ILE A 132 -0.30 -9.57 15.74
CA ILE A 132 0.48 -10.76 15.42
C ILE A 132 1.25 -10.57 14.11
N GLU A 133 2.50 -11.02 14.07
CA GLU A 133 3.40 -10.89 12.93
C GLU A 133 4.20 -12.19 12.76
N LYS A 134 4.37 -12.64 11.51
CA LYS A 134 5.06 -13.89 11.19
C LYS A 134 6.59 -13.77 11.15
N THR A 135 7.13 -12.56 11.02
CA THR A 135 8.57 -12.31 11.17
C THR A 135 8.98 -12.07 12.63
N PRO A 136 10.29 -12.17 12.97
CA PRO A 136 10.81 -11.88 14.31
C PRO A 136 10.79 -10.40 14.73
N SER A 137 10.31 -9.50 13.86
CA SER A 137 10.20 -8.06 14.09
C SER A 137 9.05 -7.48 13.27
N TYR A 138 8.68 -6.22 13.51
CA TYR A 138 7.87 -5.45 12.57
C TYR A 138 8.58 -5.31 11.21
N THR A 139 7.84 -4.99 10.15
CA THR A 139 8.42 -4.83 8.80
C THR A 139 7.98 -3.56 8.10
N VAL A 140 8.90 -2.95 7.36
CA VAL A 140 8.74 -1.64 6.71
C VAL A 140 9.17 -1.75 5.25
N ARG A 141 8.41 -1.17 4.32
CA ARG A 141 8.69 -1.19 2.87
C ARG A 141 8.29 0.15 2.25
N GLY A 142 9.28 0.95 1.86
CA GLY A 142 9.10 2.32 1.36
C GLY A 142 8.70 3.30 2.48
N LEU A 143 9.25 4.51 2.46
CA LEU A 143 8.92 5.60 3.39
C LEU A 143 8.82 6.97 2.70
N VAL A 144 8.34 6.97 1.46
CA VAL A 144 7.78 8.16 0.80
C VAL A 144 6.27 8.13 1.03
N PHE A 145 5.73 9.17 1.67
CA PHE A 145 4.31 9.28 1.98
C PHE A 145 3.61 10.17 0.95
N GLY A 146 2.65 9.60 0.21
CA GLY A 146 1.77 10.38 -0.64
C GLY A 146 0.65 11.02 0.18
N ALA A 147 0.61 12.36 0.23
CA ALA A 147 -0.47 13.14 0.83
C ALA A 147 -0.89 14.32 -0.05
N VAL A 148 -2.13 14.80 0.14
CA VAL A 148 -2.67 16.04 -0.42
C VAL A 148 -3.12 16.93 0.74
N ASP A 149 -2.75 18.20 0.70
CA ASP A 149 -3.08 19.20 1.73
C ASP A 149 -2.61 18.84 3.16
N ALA A 150 -1.47 18.16 3.29
CA ALA A 150 -0.75 18.04 4.57
C ALA A 150 -0.26 19.43 5.04
N THR A 151 -0.03 19.59 6.34
CA THR A 151 0.35 20.89 6.93
C THR A 151 1.67 21.42 6.33
N ILE A 152 2.69 20.56 6.21
CA ILE A 152 3.97 20.92 5.56
C ILE A 152 3.82 21.37 4.09
N GLN A 153 2.85 20.82 3.35
CA GLN A 153 2.59 21.21 1.96
C GLN A 153 1.99 22.63 1.88
N LYS A 154 1.03 22.93 2.76
CA LYS A 154 0.40 24.26 2.90
C LYS A 154 1.39 25.32 3.34
N GLU A 155 2.20 25.04 4.35
CA GLU A 155 3.26 25.95 4.84
C GLU A 155 4.30 26.27 3.76
N ALA A 156 4.58 25.31 2.87
CA ALA A 156 5.46 25.49 1.73
C ALA A 156 4.81 26.20 0.53
N GLY A 157 3.53 26.56 0.61
CA GLY A 157 2.78 27.22 -0.46
C GLY A 157 2.43 26.32 -1.64
N ILE A 158 2.34 25.00 -1.44
CA ILE A 158 1.87 24.06 -2.46
C ILE A 158 0.33 24.11 -2.47
N ASP A 159 -0.23 24.48 -3.62
CA ASP A 159 -1.66 24.39 -3.93
C ASP A 159 -1.94 23.15 -4.80
N PHE A 160 -3.08 22.50 -4.57
CA PHE A 160 -3.46 21.25 -5.21
C PHE A 160 -4.82 21.33 -5.90
N ASP A 161 -4.81 21.26 -7.23
CA ASP A 161 -6.01 20.98 -8.01
C ASP A 161 -6.46 19.53 -7.78
N ARG A 162 -7.27 19.34 -6.73
CA ARG A 162 -7.84 18.05 -6.32
C ARG A 162 -8.65 17.36 -7.43
N GLU A 163 -9.30 18.13 -8.31
CA GLU A 163 -10.06 17.58 -9.42
C GLU A 163 -9.13 17.08 -10.52
N GLN A 164 -8.10 17.85 -10.89
CA GLN A 164 -7.07 17.41 -11.83
C GLN A 164 -6.28 16.20 -11.32
N ILE A 165 -5.98 16.11 -10.01
CA ILE A 165 -5.40 14.88 -9.40
C ILE A 165 -6.33 13.68 -9.62
N PHE A 166 -7.62 13.83 -9.32
CA PHE A 166 -8.60 12.76 -9.52
C PHE A 166 -8.68 12.33 -11.00
N LEU A 167 -8.80 13.29 -11.92
CA LEU A 167 -8.89 13.05 -13.36
C LEU A 167 -7.63 12.38 -13.92
N ASP A 168 -6.43 12.85 -13.55
CA ASP A 168 -5.19 12.24 -13.98
C ASP A 168 -4.97 10.84 -13.35
N TRP A 169 -5.32 10.61 -12.08
CA TRP A 169 -5.25 9.26 -11.47
C TRP A 169 -6.19 8.27 -12.19
N MET A 170 -7.44 8.66 -12.42
CA MET A 170 -8.40 7.83 -13.15
C MET A 170 -7.96 7.56 -14.60
N LYS A 171 -7.37 8.56 -15.27
CA LYS A 171 -6.77 8.42 -16.60
C LYS A 171 -5.57 7.45 -16.61
N TYR A 172 -4.61 7.62 -15.69
CA TYR A 172 -3.36 6.83 -15.66
C TYR A 172 -3.61 5.38 -15.24
N SER A 173 -4.64 5.13 -14.44
CA SER A 173 -5.11 3.79 -14.07
C SER A 173 -6.07 3.16 -15.09
N GLY A 174 -6.32 3.80 -16.25
CA GLY A 174 -7.25 3.29 -17.26
C GLY A 174 -8.70 3.13 -16.76
N ASN A 175 -9.10 3.92 -15.77
CA ASN A 175 -10.32 3.80 -14.98
C ASN A 175 -10.49 2.49 -14.19
N ARG A 176 -9.40 1.73 -13.95
CA ARG A 176 -9.44 0.52 -13.09
C ARG A 176 -9.46 0.84 -11.60
N ALA A 177 -8.90 1.97 -11.17
CA ALA A 177 -8.88 2.35 -9.76
C ALA A 177 -10.29 2.68 -9.24
N ASN A 178 -10.62 2.26 -8.01
CA ASN A 178 -11.90 2.59 -7.40
C ASN A 178 -12.00 4.11 -7.12
N PRO A 179 -12.90 4.85 -7.80
CA PRO A 179 -12.94 6.30 -7.70
C PRO A 179 -13.36 6.82 -6.32
N LEU A 180 -14.03 6.01 -5.51
CA LEU A 180 -14.39 6.37 -4.14
C LEU A 180 -13.17 6.32 -3.21
N LEU A 181 -12.29 5.32 -3.38
CA LEU A 181 -11.04 5.22 -2.62
C LEU A 181 -10.04 6.31 -3.03
N VAL A 182 -9.93 6.61 -4.33
CA VAL A 182 -9.10 7.73 -4.82
C VAL A 182 -9.60 9.06 -4.24
N LYS A 183 -10.92 9.33 -4.27
CA LYS A 183 -11.51 10.53 -3.64
C LYS A 183 -11.34 10.55 -2.12
N LYS A 184 -11.38 9.41 -1.44
CA LYS A 184 -11.11 9.32 0.00
C LYS A 184 -9.67 9.74 0.30
N TRP A 185 -8.69 9.19 -0.42
CA TRP A 185 -7.28 9.57 -0.25
C TRP A 185 -7.02 11.05 -0.58
N ILE A 186 -7.58 11.60 -1.65
CA ILE A 186 -7.42 13.04 -1.99
C ILE A 186 -7.95 13.95 -0.88
N ASN A 187 -9.02 13.55 -0.18
CA ASN A 187 -9.65 14.40 0.85
C ASN A 187 -9.07 14.20 2.26
N GLU A 188 -8.52 13.03 2.58
CA GLU A 188 -8.13 12.65 3.95
C GLU A 188 -6.63 12.42 4.15
N SER A 189 -5.84 12.28 3.09
CA SER A 189 -4.41 11.92 3.20
C SER A 189 -3.55 12.97 3.90
N GLY A 190 -3.84 14.27 3.74
CA GLY A 190 -3.18 15.35 4.48
C GLY A 190 -3.34 15.21 6.01
N PRO A 191 -4.57 15.24 6.55
CA PRO A 191 -4.82 15.02 7.98
C PRO A 191 -4.30 13.67 8.51
N ALA A 192 -4.37 12.60 7.71
CA ALA A 192 -3.82 11.30 8.09
C ALA A 192 -2.29 11.30 8.17
N TYR A 193 -1.62 11.96 7.21
CA TYR A 193 -0.18 12.18 7.26
C TYR A 193 0.21 13.06 8.45
N ASP A 194 -0.52 14.15 8.71
CA ASP A 194 -0.22 15.05 9.83
C ASP A 194 -0.36 14.33 11.18
N TRP A 195 -1.26 13.34 11.32
CA TRP A 195 -1.31 12.45 12.49
C TRP A 195 -0.08 11.53 12.58
N PHE A 196 0.28 10.87 11.49
CA PHE A 196 1.47 10.01 11.42
C PHE A 196 2.76 10.80 11.74
N ALA A 197 2.90 12.00 11.16
CA ALA A 197 4.02 12.91 11.40
C ALA A 197 4.12 13.28 12.90
N ARG A 198 3.01 13.66 13.55
CA ARG A 198 3.01 13.95 15.01
C ARG A 198 3.52 12.77 15.86
N VAL A 199 3.15 11.53 15.50
CA VAL A 199 3.66 10.32 16.20
C VAL A 199 5.17 10.15 15.99
N THR A 200 5.65 10.24 14.75
CA THR A 200 7.07 10.01 14.41
C THR A 200 8.01 11.12 14.86
N THR A 201 7.52 12.33 15.06
CA THR A 201 8.34 13.52 15.41
C THR A 201 8.34 13.87 16.89
N GLU A 202 7.62 13.13 17.77
CA GLU A 202 7.59 13.36 19.24
C GLU A 202 9.00 13.62 19.84
N ASN A 203 9.99 12.84 19.40
CA ASN A 203 11.35 12.85 19.92
C ASN A 203 12.33 13.73 19.11
N ILE A 204 11.86 14.44 18.07
CA ILE A 204 12.63 15.37 17.21
C ILE A 204 13.79 14.71 16.42
N LYS A 205 14.05 13.41 16.60
CA LYS A 205 15.10 12.62 15.90
C LYS A 205 15.00 12.70 14.38
N PHE A 206 13.78 12.80 13.86
CA PHE A 206 13.45 12.86 12.44
C PHE A 206 12.53 14.04 12.15
N GLN A 207 12.59 14.57 10.92
CA GLN A 207 11.74 15.69 10.49
C GLN A 207 11.19 15.43 9.08
N PRO A 208 9.94 15.82 8.79
CA PRO A 208 9.33 15.64 7.48
C PRO A 208 9.94 16.60 6.45
N ARG A 209 10.15 16.12 5.23
CA ARG A 209 10.72 16.87 4.11
C ARG A 209 9.88 16.66 2.84
N LEU A 210 9.60 17.72 2.10
CA LEU A 210 8.87 17.59 0.83
C LEU A 210 9.76 16.97 -0.26
N GLU A 211 9.25 15.94 -0.92
CA GLU A 211 9.89 15.30 -2.07
C GLU A 211 9.88 16.28 -3.26
N HIS A 212 10.99 16.35 -4.01
CA HIS A 212 11.12 17.16 -5.23
C HIS A 212 10.65 18.63 -5.12
N TRP A 213 10.81 19.26 -3.95
CA TRP A 213 10.42 20.65 -3.67
C TRP A 213 11.60 21.49 -3.12
N PRO A 214 11.74 22.78 -3.48
CA PRO A 214 10.95 23.51 -4.48
C PRO A 214 11.17 22.98 -5.90
N ARG A 215 10.17 23.13 -6.76
CA ARG A 215 10.28 22.78 -8.19
C ARG A 215 11.40 23.59 -8.86
N PRO A 216 12.19 22.99 -9.79
CA PRO A 216 13.14 23.74 -10.60
C PRO A 216 12.44 24.86 -11.40
N GLU A 217 13.08 26.02 -11.53
CA GLU A 217 12.55 27.22 -12.20
C GLU A 217 11.97 26.97 -13.61
N LYS A 218 12.51 25.98 -14.32
CA LYS A 218 12.12 25.62 -15.70
C LYS A 218 11.17 24.43 -15.80
N PHE A 219 10.69 23.89 -14.68
CA PHE A 219 9.75 22.77 -14.66
C PHE A 219 8.35 23.23 -15.09
N ASP A 220 7.82 22.63 -16.15
CA ASP A 220 6.50 22.96 -16.68
C ASP A 220 5.59 21.73 -16.67
N ASN A 221 4.75 21.67 -15.64
CA ASN A 221 3.81 20.58 -15.39
C ASN A 221 2.75 20.40 -16.49
N SER A 222 2.62 21.34 -17.44
CA SER A 222 1.72 21.21 -18.60
C SER A 222 2.36 20.46 -19.78
N LYS A 223 3.68 20.24 -19.75
CA LYS A 223 4.46 19.57 -20.80
C LYS A 223 4.87 18.13 -20.44
N GLU A 224 4.70 17.74 -19.18
CA GLU A 224 4.97 16.39 -18.69
C GLU A 224 4.00 15.36 -19.30
N TYR A 225 4.51 14.18 -19.70
CA TYR A 225 3.68 13.10 -20.25
C TYR A 225 2.71 12.52 -19.20
N TYR A 226 3.18 12.43 -17.96
CA TYR A 226 2.37 12.24 -16.76
C TYR A 226 2.53 13.49 -15.89
N ARG A 227 1.45 14.26 -15.70
CA ARG A 227 1.43 15.45 -14.84
C ARG A 227 1.83 15.05 -13.42
N GLN A 228 2.75 15.80 -12.82
CA GLN A 228 3.32 15.51 -11.52
C GLN A 228 2.74 16.43 -10.44
N PHE A 229 2.54 15.90 -9.24
CA PHE A 229 2.06 16.65 -8.07
C PHE A 229 3.05 16.41 -6.91
N ASN A 230 3.36 17.43 -6.10
CA ASN A 230 4.29 17.28 -4.97
C ASN A 230 3.59 16.67 -3.75
N THR A 231 3.00 15.50 -3.96
CA THR A 231 2.30 14.73 -2.93
C THR A 231 3.25 13.93 -2.05
N GLY A 232 4.47 13.65 -2.54
CA GLY A 232 5.49 12.91 -1.80
C GLY A 232 6.11 13.68 -0.64
N ILE A 233 6.20 13.02 0.51
CA ILE A 233 6.83 13.53 1.72
C ILE A 233 7.78 12.44 2.26
N GLU A 234 9.05 12.83 2.41
CA GLU A 234 10.17 12.03 2.89
C GLU A 234 10.53 12.46 4.33
N TYR A 235 11.61 11.91 4.89
CA TYR A 235 12.14 12.30 6.20
C TYR A 235 13.64 12.57 6.15
N THR A 236 14.11 13.50 6.97
CA THR A 236 15.52 13.68 7.31
C THR A 236 15.78 13.33 8.77
N ASP A 237 17.05 13.14 9.14
CA ASP A 237 17.47 13.18 10.54
C ASP A 237 17.40 14.61 11.13
N ALA A 238 17.69 14.72 12.42
CA ALA A 238 17.79 15.99 13.15
C ALA A 238 18.98 16.89 12.74
N GLN A 239 19.80 16.47 11.76
CA GLN A 239 20.86 17.25 11.12
C GLN A 239 20.49 17.65 9.68
N GLY A 240 19.26 17.34 9.23
CA GLY A 240 18.79 17.61 7.88
C GLY A 240 19.41 16.71 6.81
N GLN A 241 20.06 15.60 7.20
CA GLN A 241 20.55 14.60 6.25
C GLN A 241 19.42 13.65 5.86
N ASP A 242 19.40 13.26 4.60
CA ASP A 242 18.38 12.38 4.07
C ASP A 242 18.56 10.94 4.59
N ILE A 243 17.48 10.34 5.09
CA ILE A 243 17.49 8.98 5.66
C ILE A 243 16.83 7.93 4.77
N TRP A 244 16.49 8.27 3.52
CA TRP A 244 15.87 7.36 2.51
C TRP A 244 16.52 5.97 2.40
N ALA A 245 17.83 5.85 2.67
CA ALA A 245 18.59 4.60 2.61
C ALA A 245 18.58 3.75 3.90
N SER A 246 18.20 4.33 5.04
CA SER A 246 18.02 3.64 6.34
C SER A 246 16.80 4.19 7.10
N PRO A 247 15.59 4.20 6.50
CA PRO A 247 14.48 5.02 7.00
C PRO A 247 13.72 4.34 8.15
N GLU A 248 14.09 3.10 8.53
CA GLU A 248 13.44 2.29 9.57
C GLU A 248 13.29 3.02 10.91
N GLY A 249 14.21 3.94 11.24
CA GLY A 249 14.17 4.74 12.47
C GLY A 249 12.86 5.50 12.65
N VAL A 250 12.26 6.02 11.58
CA VAL A 250 10.98 6.75 11.61
C VAL A 250 9.84 5.85 12.11
N ILE A 251 9.83 4.59 11.67
CA ILE A 251 8.84 3.60 12.11
C ILE A 251 9.21 2.98 13.45
N ASN A 252 10.48 2.98 13.84
CA ASN A 252 10.87 2.60 15.20
C ASN A 252 10.24 3.54 16.24
N GLU A 253 10.22 4.86 16.02
CA GLU A 253 9.50 5.80 16.90
C GLU A 253 8.00 5.47 16.97
N PHE A 254 7.40 5.09 15.83
CA PHE A 254 6.00 4.71 15.74
C PHE A 254 5.69 3.40 16.50
N TYR A 255 6.56 2.41 16.36
CA TYR A 255 6.51 1.15 17.11
C TYR A 255 6.67 1.39 18.61
N GLU A 256 7.71 2.13 19.02
CA GLU A 256 7.94 2.51 20.42
C GLU A 256 6.78 3.32 21.01
N LYS A 257 6.12 4.20 20.23
CA LYS A 257 4.88 4.85 20.63
C LYS A 257 3.76 3.83 20.85
N SER A 258 3.52 2.94 19.89
CA SER A 258 2.44 1.93 20.00
C SER A 258 2.60 1.00 21.21
N VAL A 259 3.84 0.59 21.53
CA VAL A 259 4.14 -0.20 22.73
C VAL A 259 3.95 0.63 24.01
N ARG A 260 4.37 1.91 24.03
CA ARG A 260 4.12 2.84 25.16
C ARG A 260 2.63 3.06 25.42
N GLU A 261 1.80 3.14 24.37
CA GLU A 261 0.35 3.26 24.48
C GLU A 261 -0.35 1.90 24.78
N GLY A 262 0.38 0.79 24.89
CA GLY A 262 -0.15 -0.51 25.30
C GLY A 262 -0.69 -1.40 24.18
N VAL A 263 -0.15 -1.32 22.96
CA VAL A 263 -0.32 -2.37 21.94
C VAL A 263 0.56 -3.57 22.31
N GLU A 264 -0.03 -4.76 22.40
CA GLU A 264 0.71 -6.02 22.53
C GLU A 264 1.21 -6.49 21.15
N TYR A 265 2.47 -6.90 21.04
CA TYR A 265 3.03 -7.49 19.82
C TYR A 265 3.51 -8.92 20.07
N ILE A 266 3.15 -9.83 19.17
CA ILE A 266 3.56 -11.24 19.22
C ILE A 266 4.13 -11.62 17.85
N PHE A 267 5.46 -11.67 17.80
CA PHE A 267 6.25 -12.00 16.62
C PHE A 267 6.35 -13.52 16.39
N GLU A 268 6.95 -13.92 15.27
CA GLU A 268 7.11 -15.33 14.85
C GLU A 268 5.79 -16.15 14.86
N THR A 269 4.67 -15.46 14.62
CA THR A 269 3.30 -15.96 14.78
C THR A 269 2.53 -15.78 13.48
N GLU A 270 2.46 -16.85 12.69
CA GLU A 270 1.94 -16.84 11.33
C GLU A 270 0.46 -17.23 11.29
N ALA A 271 -0.43 -16.24 11.09
CA ALA A 271 -1.86 -16.50 10.90
C ALA A 271 -2.13 -17.46 9.72
N LYS A 272 -2.98 -18.47 9.96
CA LYS A 272 -3.30 -19.54 9.00
C LYS A 272 -4.75 -19.53 8.55
N GLU A 273 -5.69 -19.20 9.44
CA GLU A 273 -7.12 -19.21 9.14
C GLU A 273 -7.87 -18.25 10.07
N LEU A 274 -8.94 -17.61 9.57
CA LEU A 274 -9.79 -16.74 10.38
C LEU A 274 -10.87 -17.55 11.11
N VAL A 275 -11.06 -17.28 12.40
CA VAL A 275 -12.10 -17.92 13.22
C VAL A 275 -13.45 -17.31 12.85
N LYS A 276 -14.38 -18.15 12.40
CA LYS A 276 -15.80 -17.78 12.22
C LYS A 276 -16.60 -18.20 13.45
N ALA A 277 -17.50 -17.32 13.91
CA ALA A 277 -18.56 -17.68 14.85
C ALA A 277 -19.76 -18.32 14.11
N GLU A 278 -20.70 -18.87 14.88
CA GLU A 278 -21.90 -19.55 14.34
C GLU A 278 -22.82 -18.63 13.51
N ASP A 279 -22.77 -17.31 13.76
CA ASP A 279 -23.50 -16.29 13.00
C ASP A 279 -22.77 -15.84 11.70
N GLY A 280 -21.59 -16.40 11.43
CA GLY A 280 -20.73 -16.05 10.30
C GLY A 280 -19.82 -14.84 10.52
N SER A 281 -19.85 -14.20 11.70
CA SER A 281 -18.93 -13.11 12.04
C SER A 281 -17.50 -13.62 12.26
N ILE A 282 -16.50 -12.73 12.11
CA ILE A 282 -15.08 -13.06 12.35
C ILE A 282 -14.71 -12.77 13.80
N ALA A 283 -14.46 -13.83 14.56
CA ALA A 283 -14.18 -13.81 16.00
C ALA A 283 -12.68 -13.99 16.33
N GLY A 284 -11.78 -13.81 15.35
CA GLY A 284 -10.33 -13.92 15.55
C GLY A 284 -9.60 -14.71 14.45
N ALA A 285 -8.49 -15.35 14.81
CA ALA A 285 -7.68 -16.16 13.90
C ALA A 285 -6.95 -17.31 14.62
N TYR A 286 -6.70 -18.41 13.90
CA TYR A 286 -5.69 -19.38 14.27
C TYR A 286 -4.34 -18.99 13.65
N ALA A 287 -3.26 -19.10 14.42
CA ALA A 287 -1.90 -18.84 13.95
C ALA A 287 -0.94 -19.96 14.37
N LYS A 288 0.08 -20.22 13.55
CA LYS A 288 1.18 -21.13 13.85
C LYS A 288 2.32 -20.35 14.53
N GLN A 289 2.77 -20.83 15.69
CA GLN A 289 3.94 -20.30 16.41
C GLN A 289 4.86 -21.47 16.79
N GLY A 290 6.07 -21.50 16.23
CA GLY A 290 6.87 -22.74 16.24
C GLY A 290 6.07 -23.87 15.58
N GLU A 291 5.90 -25.01 16.25
CA GLU A 291 5.00 -26.10 15.81
C GLU A 291 3.62 -26.11 16.49
N LYS A 292 3.29 -25.10 17.32
CA LYS A 292 1.96 -24.96 17.94
C LYS A 292 0.98 -24.26 17.00
N ILE A 293 -0.30 -24.58 17.13
CA ILE A 293 -1.40 -23.69 16.75
C ILE A 293 -1.89 -22.93 17.99
N VAL A 294 -2.08 -21.63 17.86
CA VAL A 294 -2.64 -20.74 18.89
C VAL A 294 -3.91 -20.11 18.34
N LYS A 295 -4.99 -20.12 19.12
CA LYS A 295 -6.22 -19.39 18.80
C LYS A 295 -6.12 -17.98 19.38
N PHE A 296 -6.26 -16.96 18.53
CA PHE A 296 -6.49 -15.60 18.95
C PHE A 296 -8.00 -15.34 18.88
N ALA A 297 -8.63 -15.10 20.02
CA ALA A 297 -10.05 -14.76 20.12
C ALA A 297 -10.19 -13.24 20.22
N ALA A 298 -11.00 -12.63 19.35
CA ALA A 298 -11.09 -11.18 19.17
C ALA A 298 -12.52 -10.67 19.36
N SER A 299 -12.77 -9.96 20.47
CA SER A 299 -14.14 -9.65 20.93
C SER A 299 -14.87 -8.55 20.16
N LYS A 300 -14.14 -7.65 19.48
CA LYS A 300 -14.68 -6.45 18.78
C LYS A 300 -14.26 -6.36 17.31
N GLY A 301 -13.24 -7.10 16.87
CA GLY A 301 -12.91 -7.22 15.44
C GLY A 301 -11.53 -7.81 15.16
N THR A 302 -11.32 -8.20 13.89
CA THR A 302 -10.04 -8.66 13.35
C THR A 302 -9.71 -7.91 12.07
N MET A 303 -8.47 -7.43 11.93
CA MET A 303 -7.97 -6.72 10.76
C MET A 303 -6.81 -7.46 10.09
N LEU A 304 -6.92 -7.67 8.77
CA LEU A 304 -5.82 -8.14 7.94
C LEU A 304 -4.99 -6.93 7.45
N ALA A 305 -3.70 -6.94 7.75
CA ALA A 305 -2.71 -5.92 7.35
C ALA A 305 -1.45 -6.56 6.72
N THR A 306 -1.59 -7.76 6.15
CA THR A 306 -0.52 -8.71 5.78
C THR A 306 0.29 -8.36 4.52
N GLY A 307 0.09 -7.19 3.92
CA GLY A 307 0.78 -6.78 2.69
C GLY A 307 0.38 -7.59 1.43
N ASP A 308 1.35 -7.76 0.53
CA ASP A 308 1.16 -8.29 -0.82
C ASP A 308 1.49 -9.79 -1.00
N TYR A 309 1.37 -10.27 -2.24
CA TYR A 309 1.64 -11.65 -2.66
C TYR A 309 2.82 -11.76 -3.65
N GLY A 310 3.74 -10.80 -3.65
CA GLY A 310 4.87 -10.71 -4.59
C GLY A 310 5.88 -11.86 -4.54
N ALA A 311 5.91 -12.69 -3.50
CA ALA A 311 6.68 -13.94 -3.47
C ALA A 311 5.90 -15.17 -3.96
N ASN A 312 4.58 -15.07 -4.09
CA ASN A 312 3.72 -16.16 -4.52
C ASN A 312 3.63 -16.19 -6.06
N VAL A 313 4.48 -17.01 -6.67
CA VAL A 313 4.56 -17.19 -8.13
C VAL A 313 3.19 -17.54 -8.75
N ALA A 314 2.38 -18.39 -8.12
CA ALA A 314 1.09 -18.79 -8.67
C ALA A 314 0.08 -17.63 -8.64
N MET A 315 0.07 -16.82 -7.58
CA MET A 315 -0.73 -15.59 -7.53
C MET A 315 -0.23 -14.54 -8.53
N LEU A 316 1.08 -14.36 -8.68
CA LEU A 316 1.63 -13.46 -9.69
C LEU A 316 1.27 -13.88 -11.13
N GLN A 317 1.35 -15.18 -11.45
CA GLN A 317 0.92 -15.72 -12.74
C GLN A 317 -0.57 -15.53 -13.01
N ALA A 318 -1.42 -15.69 -11.98
CA ALA A 318 -2.87 -15.61 -12.13
C ALA A 318 -3.42 -14.18 -12.13
N LEU A 319 -2.81 -13.28 -11.33
CA LEU A 319 -3.36 -11.98 -10.98
C LEU A 319 -2.54 -10.80 -11.53
N CYS A 320 -1.23 -10.97 -11.74
CA CYS A 320 -0.33 -9.96 -12.27
C CYS A 320 0.52 -10.48 -13.46
N PRO A 321 -0.07 -11.17 -14.47
CA PRO A 321 0.69 -11.95 -15.47
C PRO A 321 1.74 -11.12 -16.23
N GLU A 322 1.41 -9.89 -16.63
CA GLU A 322 2.35 -9.00 -17.34
C GLU A 322 3.54 -8.58 -16.46
N PHE A 323 3.30 -8.31 -15.18
CA PHE A 323 4.35 -8.00 -14.20
C PHE A 323 5.22 -9.23 -13.93
N PHE A 324 4.64 -10.43 -13.85
CA PHE A 324 5.38 -11.68 -13.71
C PHE A 324 6.28 -11.98 -14.92
N LEU A 325 5.79 -11.71 -16.14
CA LEU A 325 6.59 -11.78 -17.37
C LEU A 325 7.72 -10.75 -17.35
N ALA A 326 7.46 -9.51 -16.92
CA ALA A 326 8.49 -8.49 -16.75
C ALA A 326 9.58 -8.96 -15.76
N LEU A 327 9.20 -9.50 -14.61
CA LEU A 327 10.10 -10.14 -13.63
C LEU A 327 10.85 -11.38 -14.17
N LYS A 328 10.72 -11.72 -15.46
CA LYS A 328 11.34 -12.89 -16.11
C LYS A 328 10.92 -14.20 -15.43
N ASN A 329 9.63 -14.28 -15.09
CA ASN A 329 9.00 -15.39 -14.38
C ASN A 329 9.61 -15.67 -12.99
N GLN A 330 10.07 -14.64 -12.29
CA GLN A 330 10.60 -14.72 -10.92
C GLN A 330 9.62 -14.10 -9.91
N PRO A 331 9.63 -14.55 -8.63
CA PRO A 331 9.05 -13.79 -7.53
C PRO A 331 9.82 -12.49 -7.26
N THR A 332 9.20 -11.57 -6.54
CA THR A 332 9.91 -10.42 -5.94
C THR A 332 10.74 -10.86 -4.73
N ARG A 333 11.58 -9.94 -4.22
CA ARG A 333 12.62 -10.25 -3.22
C ARG A 333 12.11 -10.36 -1.78
N ILE A 334 10.85 -10.08 -1.50
CA ILE A 334 10.30 -10.11 -0.13
C ILE A 334 9.67 -11.49 0.10
N ALA A 335 10.47 -12.42 0.61
CA ALA A 335 10.05 -13.82 0.83
C ALA A 335 8.81 -13.98 1.73
N THR A 336 8.42 -12.95 2.49
CA THR A 336 7.25 -12.97 3.37
C THR A 336 5.95 -12.52 2.67
N SER A 337 6.01 -11.91 1.49
CA SER A 337 4.83 -11.48 0.71
C SER A 337 4.19 -12.67 -0.02
N THR A 338 3.63 -13.64 0.72
CA THR A 338 3.11 -14.91 0.18
C THR A 338 1.61 -14.92 -0.08
N GLY A 339 0.89 -13.86 0.28
CA GLY A 339 -0.54 -13.69 -0.01
C GLY A 339 -1.51 -14.33 0.98
N ASP A 340 -1.02 -14.87 2.10
CA ASP A 340 -1.80 -15.67 3.06
C ASP A 340 -3.07 -14.94 3.55
N GLY A 341 -2.97 -13.64 3.85
CA GLY A 341 -4.13 -12.82 4.22
C GLY A 341 -5.16 -12.64 3.10
N HIS A 342 -4.75 -12.63 1.83
CA HIS A 342 -5.69 -12.61 0.69
C HIS A 342 -6.46 -13.93 0.60
N LYS A 343 -5.78 -15.06 0.84
CA LYS A 343 -6.44 -16.38 0.92
C LYS A 343 -7.41 -16.47 2.09
N MET A 344 -6.96 -16.07 3.30
CA MET A 344 -7.81 -16.00 4.49
C MET A 344 -9.05 -15.11 4.29
N ALA A 345 -8.91 -13.97 3.60
CA ALA A 345 -10.04 -13.11 3.27
C ALA A 345 -11.05 -13.82 2.34
N ILE A 346 -10.59 -14.57 1.35
CA ILE A 346 -11.47 -15.29 0.42
C ILE A 346 -12.12 -16.51 1.10
N TRP A 347 -11.39 -17.27 1.90
CA TRP A 347 -11.95 -18.33 2.74
C TRP A 347 -12.97 -17.78 3.76
N ALA A 348 -12.79 -16.54 4.23
CA ALA A 348 -13.77 -15.85 5.04
C ALA A 348 -15.08 -15.53 4.30
N GLY A 349 -15.04 -15.41 2.96
CA GLY A 349 -16.16 -14.99 2.11
C GLY A 349 -15.98 -13.61 1.45
N GLY A 350 -14.81 -12.98 1.65
CA GLY A 350 -14.43 -11.75 0.99
C GLY A 350 -14.16 -11.94 -0.51
N GLN A 351 -14.32 -10.87 -1.28
CA GLN A 351 -14.10 -10.86 -2.72
C GLN A 351 -12.76 -10.19 -3.04
N LEU A 352 -12.00 -10.80 -3.95
CA LEU A 352 -10.81 -10.19 -4.54
C LEU A 352 -11.22 -9.37 -5.77
N GLU A 353 -10.47 -8.32 -6.11
CA GLU A 353 -10.71 -7.55 -7.33
C GLU A 353 -10.45 -8.42 -8.59
N PRO A 354 -10.98 -8.05 -9.78
CA PRO A 354 -10.74 -8.82 -11.00
C PRO A 354 -9.37 -8.46 -11.63
N ALA A 355 -8.57 -9.48 -11.92
CA ALA A 355 -7.29 -9.38 -12.62
C ALA A 355 -7.37 -8.57 -13.95
N PRO A 356 -6.28 -7.93 -14.40
CA PRO A 356 -4.96 -7.85 -13.75
C PRO A 356 -4.90 -6.82 -12.61
N HIS A 357 -4.27 -7.18 -11.51
CA HIS A 357 -4.04 -6.29 -10.37
C HIS A 357 -2.85 -5.35 -10.64
N ALA A 358 -2.66 -4.38 -9.75
CA ALA A 358 -1.46 -3.54 -9.74
C ALA A 358 -0.16 -4.36 -9.62
N HIS A 359 0.98 -3.77 -9.97
CA HIS A 359 2.28 -4.44 -9.82
C HIS A 359 2.62 -4.60 -8.33
N MET A 360 2.79 -5.83 -7.86
CA MET A 360 3.25 -6.14 -6.49
C MET A 360 4.77 -5.91 -6.36
N SER A 361 5.25 -4.70 -6.66
CA SER A 361 6.68 -4.38 -6.75
C SER A 361 7.20 -3.57 -5.58
N HIS A 362 8.41 -3.91 -5.15
CA HIS A 362 9.22 -3.16 -4.19
C HIS A 362 10.60 -2.81 -4.76
N SER A 363 10.68 -2.68 -6.09
CA SER A 363 11.88 -2.21 -6.80
C SER A 363 11.96 -0.68 -6.80
N PHE A 364 12.98 -0.10 -6.18
CA PHE A 364 13.31 1.33 -6.35
C PHE A 364 13.53 1.70 -7.83
N ALA A 365 13.32 2.97 -8.18
CA ALA A 365 13.22 3.48 -9.56
C ALA A 365 14.50 3.38 -10.43
N GLY A 366 15.58 2.76 -9.95
CA GLY A 366 16.75 2.37 -10.74
C GLY A 366 16.79 0.88 -11.14
N GLY A 367 15.75 0.10 -10.79
CA GLY A 367 15.75 -1.37 -10.76
C GLY A 367 15.11 -2.10 -11.94
N PHE A 368 15.47 -1.76 -13.18
CA PHE A 368 15.18 -2.54 -14.41
C PHE A 368 13.71 -2.71 -14.89
N PHE A 369 12.71 -2.13 -14.23
CA PHE A 369 11.33 -2.08 -14.72
C PHE A 369 10.85 -0.63 -14.83
N GLY A 370 10.46 -0.23 -16.04
CA GLY A 370 10.18 1.16 -16.39
C GLY A 370 8.88 1.71 -15.79
N LEU A 371 8.83 3.03 -15.66
CA LEU A 371 7.61 3.77 -15.38
C LEU A 371 6.62 3.66 -16.56
N GLY A 372 5.35 3.44 -16.25
CA GLY A 372 4.26 3.33 -17.23
C GLY A 372 3.68 1.92 -17.33
N ALA A 373 2.36 1.83 -17.40
CA ALA A 373 1.66 0.56 -17.58
C ALA A 373 1.77 0.03 -19.03
N THR A 374 1.60 -1.29 -19.16
CA THR A 374 1.29 -2.07 -20.36
C THR A 374 1.43 -1.39 -21.73
N ALA A 375 2.55 -1.65 -22.41
CA ALA A 375 2.69 -1.50 -23.86
C ALA A 375 3.42 -2.73 -24.42
N ALA A 376 2.65 -3.79 -24.73
CA ALA A 376 3.21 -5.09 -25.05
C ALA A 376 3.50 -5.28 -26.56
N LEU A 377 4.78 -5.47 -26.89
CA LEU A 377 5.20 -6.38 -27.96
C LEU A 377 6.58 -6.96 -27.62
N GLN A 378 6.61 -8.23 -27.20
CA GLN A 378 7.86 -8.97 -27.07
C GLN A 378 8.12 -9.73 -28.38
N LEU A 379 9.13 -9.31 -29.12
CA LEU A 379 9.74 -10.11 -30.18
C LEU A 379 10.91 -10.90 -29.57
N ASN A 380 11.07 -12.16 -30.02
CA ASN A 380 12.08 -13.10 -29.52
C ASN A 380 13.51 -12.73 -29.93
#